data_AF-A0A0F9MAY2-F1
#
_entry.id   AF-A0A0F9MAY2-F1
#
_cell.length_a   1.000
_cell.length_b   1.000
_cell.length_c   1.000
_cell.angle_alpha   90.00
_cell.angle_beta   90.00
_cell.angle_gamma   90.00
#
_symmetry.space_group_name_H-M   'P 1'
#
loop_
_entity.id
_entity.type
_entity.pdbx_description
1 polymer ?
#
loop_
_entity_poly.entity_id
_entity_poly.type
_entity_poly.pdbx_seq_one_letter_code
_entity_poly.pdbx_strand_id
1 'polypeptide(L)'
;MDNFLVPSLRKTIEENLGKKTLNKIEERLIERHGMSLVPAIKDFNKFDSVLREFFGAGADGLETKFLQNLVKLEKAKNTNAEWITIQEQELARIILESFGDHDEKAILNSVLDKPRIIADILKNCKIPQTSGYRKINSLIDVGLLIPNGQSITPDGKKVTKYETLFRNISIEIEKNHVKIKVQMKKNTIKNSSILQVIKA
;
A
#
# COMPACT_ATOMS: atom_id res chain seq x y z
N MET A 1 1.28 -3.46 -0.57
CA MET A 1 -0.01 -2.85 -0.23
C MET A 1 0.07 -2.18 1.12
N ASP A 2 0.52 -2.90 2.15
CA ASP A 2 0.53 -2.37 3.52
C ASP A 2 1.33 -1.08 3.64
N ASN A 3 2.52 -0.98 3.02
CA ASN A 3 3.28 0.27 2.98
C ASN A 3 2.52 1.44 2.34
N PHE A 4 1.69 1.19 1.32
CA PHE A 4 0.87 2.20 0.67
C PHE A 4 -0.30 2.64 1.57
N LEU A 5 -0.91 1.71 2.32
CA LEU A 5 -2.06 2.00 3.17
C LEU A 5 -1.71 2.58 4.55
N VAL A 6 -0.56 2.21 5.12
CA VAL A 6 -0.19 2.51 6.52
C VAL A 6 -0.26 4.00 6.88
N PRO A 7 0.22 4.94 6.05
CA PRO A 7 0.11 6.37 6.38
C PRO A 7 -1.33 6.83 6.56
N SER A 8 -2.20 6.50 5.60
CA SER A 8 -3.63 6.84 5.68
C SER A 8 -4.31 6.07 6.81
N LEU A 9 -3.95 4.82 7.04
CA LEU A 9 -4.54 3.98 8.09
C LEU A 9 -4.21 4.51 9.49
N ARG A 10 -2.95 4.90 9.73
CA ARG A 10 -2.53 5.55 10.96
C ARG A 10 -3.35 6.81 11.23
N LYS A 11 -3.49 7.68 10.21
CA LYS A 11 -4.28 8.91 10.31
C LYS A 11 -5.75 8.60 10.65
N THR A 12 -6.36 7.65 9.95
CA THR A 12 -7.75 7.23 10.21
C THR A 12 -7.92 6.65 11.61
N ILE A 13 -6.96 5.86 12.10
CA ILE A 13 -6.97 5.33 13.48
C ILE A 13 -6.92 6.47 14.49
N GLU A 14 -6.02 7.45 14.30
CA GLU A 14 -5.91 8.62 15.19
C GLU A 14 -7.19 9.46 15.21
N GLU A 15 -7.80 9.70 14.04
CA GLU A 15 -9.06 10.44 13.91
C GLU A 15 -10.24 9.72 14.58
N ASN A 16 -10.27 8.38 14.55
CA ASN A 16 -11.38 7.61 15.12
C ASN A 16 -11.24 7.35 16.62
N LEU A 17 -10.02 7.08 17.10
CA LEU A 17 -9.76 6.73 18.50
C LEU A 17 -9.43 7.95 19.36
N GLY A 18 -8.92 9.01 18.73
CA GLY A 18 -8.36 10.18 19.40
C GLY A 18 -6.98 9.94 20.01
N LYS A 19 -6.18 11.00 20.11
CA LYS A 19 -4.79 10.96 20.58
C LYS A 19 -4.60 10.26 21.93
N LYS A 20 -5.48 10.54 22.91
CA LYS A 20 -5.36 9.97 24.26
C LYS A 20 -5.51 8.45 24.27
N THR A 21 -6.46 7.92 23.51
CA THR A 21 -6.68 6.48 23.38
C THR A 21 -5.55 5.83 22.59
N LEU A 22 -5.11 6.48 21.51
CA LEU A 22 -4.02 5.99 20.68
C LEU A 22 -2.72 5.86 21.48
N ASN A 23 -2.38 6.84 22.33
CA ASN A 23 -1.19 6.78 23.18
C ASN A 23 -1.21 5.56 24.12
N LYS A 24 -2.37 5.23 24.71
CA LYS A 24 -2.50 4.02 25.56
C LYS A 24 -2.31 2.73 24.76
N ILE A 25 -2.80 2.70 23.53
CA ILE A 25 -2.60 1.58 22.61
C ILE A 25 -1.13 1.46 22.24
N GLU A 26 -0.43 2.58 21.98
CA GLU A 26 1.00 2.60 21.70
C GLU A 26 1.83 2.06 22.87
N GLU A 27 1.57 2.53 24.10
CA GLU A 27 2.18 2.01 25.32
C GLU A 27 1.97 0.48 25.41
N ARG A 28 0.74 0.02 25.16
CA ARG A 28 0.42 -1.41 25.23
C ARG A 28 1.08 -2.24 24.12
N LEU A 29 1.22 -1.70 22.92
CA LEU A 29 1.93 -2.35 21.82
C LEU A 29 3.41 -2.53 22.14
N ILE A 30 4.03 -1.56 22.82
CA ILE A 30 5.42 -1.66 23.29
C ILE A 30 5.51 -2.74 24.38
N GLU A 31 4.61 -2.74 25.36
CA GLU A 31 4.59 -3.74 26.45
C GLU A 31 4.40 -5.17 25.94
N ARG A 32 3.48 -5.39 24.99
CA ARG A 32 3.11 -6.73 24.50
C ARG A 32 4.04 -7.26 23.42
N HIS A 33 4.42 -6.40 22.49
CA HIS A 33 5.06 -6.81 21.22
C HIS A 33 6.41 -6.13 21.00
N GLY A 34 6.84 -5.21 21.87
CA GLY A 34 8.10 -4.49 21.73
C GLY A 34 8.15 -3.57 20.51
N MET A 35 7.00 -3.09 20.03
CA MET A 35 6.91 -2.36 18.76
C MET A 35 6.05 -1.10 18.87
N SER A 36 6.39 -0.09 18.07
CA SER A 36 5.58 1.13 17.92
C SER A 36 4.40 0.93 16.97
N LEU A 37 3.51 1.93 16.90
CA LEU A 37 2.26 1.85 16.14
C LEU A 37 2.44 1.49 14.66
N VAL A 38 3.38 2.14 13.96
CA VAL A 38 3.52 1.98 12.51
C VAL A 38 3.91 0.53 12.13
N PRO A 39 4.93 -0.08 12.77
CA PRO A 39 5.20 -1.51 12.64
C PRO A 39 4.00 -2.38 13.02
N ALA A 40 3.24 -2.03 14.06
CA ALA A 40 2.08 -2.82 14.47
C ALA A 40 0.96 -2.77 13.43
N ILE A 41 0.70 -1.63 12.81
CA ILE A 41 -0.29 -1.50 11.72
C ILE A 41 0.10 -2.35 10.51
N LYS A 42 1.41 -2.50 10.23
CA LYS A 42 1.89 -3.41 9.16
C LYS A 42 1.68 -4.89 9.50
N ASP A 43 1.78 -5.23 10.78
CA ASP A 43 1.46 -6.57 11.31
C ASP A 43 0.09 -6.53 11.98
N PHE A 44 -0.96 -6.38 11.17
CA PHE A 44 -2.28 -6.01 11.65
C PHE A 44 -2.86 -6.98 12.70
N ASN A 45 -2.41 -8.24 12.72
CA ASN A 45 -2.78 -9.22 13.75
C ASN A 45 -2.29 -8.79 15.16
N LYS A 46 -1.10 -8.19 15.26
CA LYS A 46 -0.60 -7.67 16.54
C LYS A 46 -1.35 -6.42 16.96
N PHE A 47 -1.71 -5.57 16.00
CA PHE A 47 -2.55 -4.42 16.28
C PHE A 47 -3.95 -4.82 16.75
N ASP A 48 -4.60 -5.75 16.05
CA ASP A 48 -5.88 -6.37 16.42
C ASP A 48 -5.83 -6.95 17.84
N SER A 49 -4.78 -7.70 18.18
CA SER A 49 -4.65 -8.27 19.53
C SER A 49 -4.72 -7.21 20.64
N VAL A 50 -4.13 -6.03 20.41
CA VAL A 50 -4.18 -4.93 21.38
C VAL A 50 -5.52 -4.22 21.31
N LEU A 51 -6.11 -4.00 20.13
CA LEU A 51 -7.46 -3.46 20.02
C LEU A 51 -8.48 -4.31 20.79
N ARG A 52 -8.40 -5.64 20.71
CA ARG A 52 -9.25 -6.56 21.46
C ARG A 52 -9.05 -6.47 22.96
N GLU A 53 -7.85 -6.17 23.45
CA GLU A 53 -7.62 -5.91 24.88
C GLU A 53 -8.36 -4.67 25.38
N PHE A 54 -8.48 -3.62 24.55
CA PHE A 54 -9.15 -2.37 24.94
C PHE A 54 -10.66 -2.39 24.68
N PHE A 55 -11.10 -3.04 23.60
CA PHE A 55 -12.46 -2.91 23.08
C PHE A 55 -13.23 -4.24 23.01
N GLY A 56 -12.59 -5.37 23.34
CA GLY A 56 -13.21 -6.69 23.24
C GLY A 56 -13.77 -6.97 21.84
N ALA A 57 -15.01 -7.46 21.78
CA ALA A 57 -15.73 -7.69 20.52
C ALA A 57 -15.99 -6.40 19.70
N GLY A 58 -15.88 -5.21 20.32
CA GLY A 58 -16.00 -3.94 19.61
C GLY A 58 -14.83 -3.63 18.67
N ALA A 59 -13.71 -4.35 18.80
CA ALA A 59 -12.54 -4.19 17.93
C ALA A 59 -12.88 -4.48 16.45
N ASP A 60 -13.68 -5.52 16.18
CA ASP A 60 -14.05 -5.93 14.81
C ASP A 60 -14.74 -4.79 14.03
N GLY A 61 -15.66 -4.09 14.70
CA GLY A 61 -16.37 -2.94 14.13
C GLY A 61 -15.45 -1.74 13.90
N LEU A 62 -14.49 -1.50 14.80
CA LEU A 62 -13.50 -0.44 14.65
C LEU A 62 -12.57 -0.71 13.47
N GLU A 63 -12.03 -1.92 13.36
CA GLU A 63 -11.15 -2.33 12.27
C GLU A 63 -11.85 -2.22 10.92
N THR A 64 -13.08 -2.74 10.84
CA THR A 64 -13.92 -2.61 9.65
C THR A 64 -14.11 -1.14 9.28
N LYS A 65 -14.40 -0.28 10.26
CA LYS A 65 -14.57 1.16 10.04
C LYS A 65 -13.29 1.83 9.55
N PHE A 66 -12.12 1.49 10.12
CA PHE A 66 -10.85 2.04 9.67
C PHE A 66 -10.61 1.68 8.21
N LEU A 67 -10.80 0.41 7.85
CA LEU A 67 -10.46 -0.08 6.52
C LEU A 67 -11.46 0.33 5.44
N GLN A 68 -12.75 0.40 5.75
CA GLN A 68 -13.79 0.90 4.84
C GLN A 68 -13.66 2.41 4.53
N ASN A 69 -12.95 3.18 5.35
CA ASN A 69 -12.62 4.56 5.00
C ASN A 69 -11.48 4.62 3.97
N LEU A 70 -10.62 3.60 3.94
CA LEU A 70 -9.47 3.54 3.04
C LEU A 70 -9.81 2.92 1.70
N VAL A 71 -10.41 1.72 1.74
CA VAL A 71 -10.61 0.88 0.57
C VAL A 71 -11.88 0.05 0.66
N LYS A 72 -12.48 -0.22 -0.50
CA LYS A 72 -13.61 -1.16 -0.64
C LYS A 72 -13.26 -2.25 -1.63
N LEU A 73 -13.37 -3.51 -1.18
CA LEU A 73 -13.25 -4.66 -2.07
C LEU A 73 -14.53 -4.79 -2.91
N GLU A 74 -14.37 -4.79 -4.23
CA GLU A 74 -15.43 -5.06 -5.20
C GLU A 74 -15.23 -6.48 -5.76
N LYS A 75 -16.14 -7.41 -5.41
CA LYS A 75 -16.21 -8.72 -6.08
C LYS A 75 -16.80 -8.49 -7.47
N ALA A 76 -16.01 -8.69 -8.51
CA ALA A 76 -16.53 -8.59 -9.87
C ALA A 76 -17.52 -9.74 -10.13
N LYS A 77 -18.76 -9.41 -10.52
CA LYS A 77 -19.82 -10.40 -10.77
C LYS A 77 -19.53 -11.34 -11.96
N ASN A 78 -18.48 -11.10 -12.75
CA ASN A 78 -18.19 -11.83 -13.99
C ASN A 78 -16.68 -11.95 -14.34
N THR A 79 -15.76 -11.57 -13.45
CA THR A 79 -14.31 -11.76 -13.70
C THR A 79 -13.61 -12.27 -12.44
N ASN A 80 -12.66 -13.18 -12.60
CA ASN A 80 -11.82 -13.72 -11.50
C ASN A 80 -10.86 -12.69 -10.88
N ALA A 81 -11.03 -11.40 -11.15
CA ALA A 81 -10.12 -10.35 -10.70
C ALA A 81 -10.82 -9.45 -9.68
N GLU A 82 -10.34 -9.52 -8.44
CA GLU A 82 -10.80 -8.67 -7.33
C GLU A 82 -10.32 -7.23 -7.58
N TRP A 83 -11.28 -6.31 -7.77
CA TRP A 83 -11.00 -4.88 -7.83
C TRP A 83 -11.10 -4.29 -6.42
N ILE A 84 -10.25 -3.31 -6.12
CA ILE A 84 -10.30 -2.55 -4.88
C ILE A 84 -10.54 -1.09 -5.26
N THR A 85 -11.62 -0.51 -4.76
CA THR A 85 -11.85 0.93 -4.85
C THR A 85 -11.04 1.62 -3.77
N ILE A 86 -10.25 2.62 -4.15
CA ILE A 86 -9.59 3.53 -3.22
C ILE A 86 -10.60 4.61 -2.82
N GLN A 87 -10.91 4.69 -1.53
CA GLN A 87 -11.90 5.64 -0.99
C GLN A 87 -11.25 6.85 -0.34
N GLU A 88 -10.06 6.69 0.22
CA GLU A 88 -9.33 7.78 0.86
C GLU A 88 -8.67 8.69 -0.18
N GLN A 89 -8.83 10.00 0.01
CA GLN A 89 -8.49 11.01 -0.97
C GLN A 89 -6.97 11.14 -1.18
N GLU A 90 -6.16 11.03 -0.13
CA GLU A 90 -4.70 11.11 -0.26
C GLU A 90 -4.13 9.90 -1.01
N LEU A 91 -4.60 8.68 -0.74
CA LEU A 91 -4.24 7.50 -1.53
C LEU A 91 -4.60 7.69 -3.01
N ALA A 92 -5.78 8.24 -3.28
CA ALA A 92 -6.21 8.51 -4.66
C ALA A 92 -5.32 9.58 -5.32
N ARG A 93 -5.00 10.66 -4.60
CA ARG A 93 -4.11 11.73 -5.05
C ARG A 93 -2.72 11.21 -5.41
N ILE A 94 -2.11 10.38 -4.54
CA ILE A 94 -0.80 9.76 -4.79
C ILE A 94 -0.81 8.98 -6.10
N ILE A 95 -1.85 8.19 -6.36
CA ILE A 95 -1.98 7.44 -7.62
C ILE A 95 -2.07 8.41 -8.80
N LEU A 96 -2.94 9.42 -8.74
CA LEU A 96 -3.13 10.37 -9.84
C LEU A 96 -1.87 11.17 -10.14
N GLU A 97 -1.14 11.63 -9.13
CA GLU A 97 0.10 12.39 -9.28
C GLU A 97 1.20 11.53 -9.93
N SER A 98 1.38 10.30 -9.47
CA SER A 98 2.39 9.40 -10.05
C SER A 98 2.09 8.98 -11.49
N PHE A 99 0.82 8.87 -11.87
CA PHE A 99 0.45 8.62 -13.27
C PHE A 99 0.36 9.90 -14.12
N GLY A 100 0.26 11.08 -13.48
CA GLY A 100 0.34 12.39 -14.11
C GLY A 100 1.77 12.79 -14.46
N ASP A 101 2.75 12.37 -13.67
CA ASP A 101 4.17 12.58 -13.95
C ASP A 101 4.68 11.63 -15.06
N HIS A 102 5.35 12.19 -16.07
CA HIS A 102 5.78 11.44 -17.25
C HIS A 102 6.77 10.33 -16.92
N ASP A 103 7.77 10.64 -16.09
CA ASP A 103 8.86 9.73 -15.74
C ASP A 103 8.37 8.65 -14.77
N GLU A 104 7.58 9.01 -13.76
CA GLU A 104 7.01 8.05 -12.81
C GLU A 104 6.06 7.06 -13.50
N LYS A 105 5.20 7.56 -14.39
CA LYS A 105 4.36 6.69 -15.23
C LYS A 105 5.21 5.74 -16.09
N ALA A 106 6.29 6.24 -16.71
CA ALA A 106 7.18 5.40 -17.50
C ALA A 106 7.84 4.31 -16.64
N ILE A 107 8.31 4.66 -15.45
CA ILE A 107 8.87 3.73 -14.46
C ILE A 107 7.86 2.65 -14.09
N LEU A 108 6.64 3.02 -13.68
CA LEU A 108 5.59 2.09 -13.27
C LEU A 108 5.21 1.14 -14.42
N ASN A 109 5.06 1.69 -15.63
CA ASN A 109 4.75 0.90 -16.83
C ASN A 109 5.87 -0.10 -17.18
N SER A 110 7.13 0.28 -16.95
CA SER A 110 8.29 -0.58 -17.27
C SER A 110 8.35 -1.86 -16.43
N VAL A 111 7.63 -1.92 -15.30
CA VAL A 111 7.63 -3.06 -14.36
C VAL A 111 6.24 -3.71 -14.18
N LEU A 112 5.28 -3.37 -15.06
CA LEU A 112 3.96 -4.00 -15.09
C LEU A 112 4.06 -5.50 -15.40
N ASP A 113 4.90 -5.86 -16.36
CA ASP A 113 5.07 -7.23 -16.85
C ASP A 113 5.89 -8.09 -15.88
N LYS A 114 7.06 -7.61 -15.47
CA LYS A 114 7.99 -8.35 -14.62
C LYS A 114 8.84 -7.43 -13.71
N PRO A 115 9.33 -7.93 -12.57
CA PRO A 115 10.24 -7.17 -11.72
C PRO A 115 11.57 -6.86 -12.40
N ARG A 116 12.11 -5.65 -12.17
CA ARG A 116 13.38 -5.17 -12.78
C ARG A 116 14.26 -4.47 -11.76
N ILE A 117 15.58 -4.52 -11.96
CA ILE A 117 16.51 -3.73 -11.15
C ILE A 117 16.44 -2.26 -11.58
N ILE A 118 16.85 -1.34 -10.68
CA ILE A 118 16.81 0.11 -10.95
C ILE A 118 17.57 0.47 -12.22
N ALA A 119 18.75 -0.10 -12.44
CA ALA A 119 19.56 0.15 -13.63
C ALA A 119 18.81 -0.17 -14.94
N ASP A 120 18.06 -1.27 -14.97
CA ASP A 120 17.26 -1.67 -16.13
C ASP A 120 16.06 -0.74 -16.32
N ILE A 121 15.40 -0.31 -15.25
CA ILE A 121 14.29 0.65 -15.29
C ILE A 121 14.75 1.96 -15.93
N LEU A 122 15.86 2.53 -15.43
CA LEU A 122 16.42 3.79 -15.93
C LEU A 122 16.79 3.68 -17.42
N LYS A 123 17.45 2.58 -17.80
CA LYS A 123 17.82 2.31 -19.19
C LYS A 123 16.59 2.21 -20.11
N ASN A 124 15.58 1.46 -19.69
CA ASN A 124 14.37 1.23 -20.50
C ASN A 124 13.53 2.51 -20.64
N CYS A 125 13.44 3.30 -19.58
CA CYS A 125 12.67 4.54 -19.57
C CYS A 125 13.44 5.73 -20.16
N LYS A 126 14.75 5.57 -20.41
CA LYS A 126 15.65 6.65 -20.89
C LYS A 126 15.64 7.88 -19.97
N ILE A 127 15.56 7.66 -18.65
CA ILE A 127 15.51 8.73 -17.65
C ILE A 127 16.95 9.00 -17.16
N PRO A 128 17.38 10.28 -17.04
CA PRO A 128 18.68 10.61 -16.46
C PRO A 128 18.87 10.00 -15.07
N GLN A 129 20.08 9.57 -14.77
CA GLN A 129 20.36 8.77 -13.57
C GLN A 129 19.92 9.48 -12.28
N THR A 130 20.37 10.71 -12.04
CA THR A 130 20.08 11.44 -10.79
C THR A 130 18.57 11.67 -10.58
N SER A 131 17.85 12.13 -11.59
CA SER A 131 16.41 12.36 -11.49
C SER A 131 15.63 11.06 -11.41
N GLY A 132 16.06 10.03 -12.13
CA GLY A 132 15.42 8.72 -12.15
C GLY A 132 15.53 7.97 -10.83
N TYR A 133 16.72 7.97 -10.19
CA TYR A 133 16.86 7.40 -8.84
C TYR A 133 15.96 8.11 -7.83
N ARG A 134 15.88 9.45 -7.88
CA ARG A 134 14.99 10.23 -7.00
C ARG A 134 13.52 9.82 -7.19
N LYS A 135 13.05 9.69 -8.44
CA LYS A 135 11.67 9.31 -8.75
C LYS A 135 11.36 7.86 -8.36
N ILE A 136 12.29 6.94 -8.61
CA ILE A 136 12.14 5.55 -8.18
C ILE A 136 12.04 5.47 -6.65
N ASN A 137 12.90 6.17 -5.93
CA ASN A 137 12.83 6.20 -4.47
C ASN A 137 11.51 6.81 -3.98
N SER A 138 11.04 7.90 -4.59
CA SER A 138 9.70 8.46 -4.28
C SER A 138 8.60 7.41 -4.43
N LEU A 139 8.58 6.67 -5.55
CA LEU A 139 7.61 5.60 -5.80
C LEU A 139 7.73 4.42 -4.82
N ILE A 140 8.93 4.11 -4.35
CA ILE A 140 9.17 3.09 -3.31
C ILE A 140 8.64 3.58 -1.96
N ASP A 141 8.91 4.85 -1.62
CA ASP A 141 8.53 5.45 -0.35
C ASP A 141 7.01 5.54 -0.20
N VAL A 142 6.30 5.91 -1.27
CA VAL A 142 4.83 5.88 -1.29
C VAL A 142 4.28 4.46 -1.49
N GLY A 143 5.12 3.45 -1.75
CA GLY A 143 4.69 2.05 -1.84
C GLY A 143 4.03 1.65 -3.17
N LEU A 144 4.15 2.47 -4.22
CA LEU A 144 3.72 2.14 -5.58
C LEU A 144 4.70 1.21 -6.31
N LEU A 145 5.98 1.27 -5.94
CA LEU A 145 6.99 0.26 -6.25
C LEU A 145 7.32 -0.57 -5.02
N ILE A 146 7.37 -1.89 -5.18
CA ILE A 146 7.68 -2.83 -4.10
C ILE A 146 8.81 -3.78 -4.52
N PRO A 147 9.68 -4.19 -3.58
CA PRO A 147 10.71 -5.16 -3.86
C PRO A 147 10.09 -6.54 -4.18
N ASN A 148 10.49 -7.15 -5.30
CA ASN A 148 10.13 -8.52 -5.65
C ASN A 148 11.30 -9.22 -6.36
N GLY A 149 12.02 -10.03 -5.57
CA GLY A 149 13.14 -10.83 -6.04
C GLY A 149 14.48 -10.09 -6.07
N GLN A 150 15.52 -10.82 -6.44
CA GLN A 150 16.89 -10.34 -6.52
C GLN A 150 17.52 -10.75 -7.86
N SER A 151 18.60 -10.04 -8.23
CA SER A 151 19.53 -10.42 -9.29
C SER A 151 20.94 -10.38 -8.72
N ILE A 152 21.84 -11.14 -9.35
CA ILE A 152 23.28 -11.06 -9.10
C ILE A 152 23.89 -10.37 -10.31
N THR A 153 24.60 -9.28 -10.09
CA THR A 153 25.34 -8.57 -11.13
C THR A 153 26.60 -9.33 -11.53
N PRO A 154 27.24 -9.02 -12.67
CA PRO A 154 28.48 -9.68 -13.08
C PRO A 154 29.62 -9.57 -12.06
N ASP A 155 29.64 -8.50 -11.25
CA ASP A 155 30.58 -8.29 -10.14
C ASP A 155 30.15 -8.98 -8.83
N GLY A 156 29.15 -9.88 -8.87
CA GLY A 156 28.71 -10.70 -7.74
C GLY A 156 27.81 -9.99 -6.72
N LYS A 157 27.45 -8.72 -6.95
CA LYS A 157 26.60 -7.97 -6.02
C LYS A 157 25.14 -8.38 -6.16
N LYS A 158 24.47 -8.54 -5.01
CA LYS A 158 23.02 -8.74 -4.96
C LYS A 158 22.32 -7.39 -5.15
N VAL A 159 21.44 -7.33 -6.14
CA VAL A 159 20.63 -6.15 -6.44
C VAL A 159 19.15 -6.50 -6.39
N THR A 160 18.37 -5.62 -5.77
CA THR A 160 16.93 -5.80 -5.60
C THR A 160 16.19 -5.52 -6.91
N LYS A 161 15.22 -6.36 -7.24
CA LYS A 161 14.25 -6.11 -8.30
C LYS A 161 13.00 -5.48 -7.72
N TYR A 162 12.37 -4.61 -8.50
CA TYR A 162 11.16 -3.89 -8.13
C TYR A 162 10.06 -4.17 -9.13
N GLU A 163 8.83 -4.22 -8.62
CA GLU A 163 7.63 -4.25 -9.42
C GLU A 163 6.60 -3.23 -8.94
N THR A 164 5.63 -2.91 -9.78
CA THR A 164 4.50 -2.08 -9.37
C THR A 164 3.52 -2.87 -8.52
N LEU A 165 2.92 -2.18 -7.55
CA LEU A 165 1.87 -2.70 -6.66
C LEU A 165 0.62 -3.15 -7.43
N PHE A 166 0.30 -2.47 -8.53
CA PHE A 166 -0.95 -2.67 -9.26
C PHE A 166 -0.71 -3.44 -10.56
N ARG A 167 -1.59 -4.37 -10.86
CA ARG A 167 -1.69 -5.02 -12.17
C ARG A 167 -2.46 -4.14 -13.16
N ASN A 168 -3.49 -3.46 -12.68
CA ASN A 168 -4.37 -2.64 -13.50
C ASN A 168 -4.96 -1.50 -12.66
N ILE A 169 -5.27 -0.37 -13.30
CA ILE A 169 -5.89 0.79 -12.66
C ILE A 169 -7.00 1.28 -13.58
N SER A 170 -8.18 1.53 -13.01
CA SER A 170 -9.31 2.20 -13.67
C SER A 170 -9.57 3.51 -12.96
N ILE A 171 -9.63 4.60 -13.73
CA ILE A 171 -9.97 5.93 -13.24
C ILE A 171 -11.30 6.31 -13.89
N GLU A 172 -12.33 6.44 -13.08
CA GLU A 172 -13.68 6.85 -13.50
C GLU A 172 -13.91 8.28 -13.00
N ILE A 173 -14.29 9.19 -13.89
CA ILE A 173 -14.61 10.58 -13.53
C ILE A 173 -16.08 10.81 -13.87
N GLU A 174 -16.92 10.95 -12.84
CA GLU A 174 -18.35 11.21 -12.99
C GLU A 174 -18.75 12.46 -12.20
N LYS A 175 -19.29 13.48 -12.90
CA LYS A 175 -19.79 14.72 -12.27
C LYS A 175 -18.82 15.28 -11.23
N ASN A 176 -17.54 15.41 -11.62
CA ASN A 176 -16.44 15.90 -10.78
C ASN A 176 -16.01 14.98 -9.61
N HIS A 177 -16.50 13.74 -9.55
CA HIS A 177 -16.03 12.73 -8.60
C HIS A 177 -15.06 11.78 -9.31
N VAL A 178 -13.83 11.72 -8.81
CA VAL A 178 -12.82 10.79 -9.31
C VAL A 178 -12.87 9.52 -8.46
N LYS A 179 -13.25 8.40 -9.09
CA LYS A 179 -13.21 7.07 -8.47
C LYS A 179 -12.04 6.29 -9.04
N ILE A 180 -11.14 5.87 -8.16
CA ILE A 180 -9.99 5.03 -8.53
C ILE A 180 -10.26 3.61 -8.10
N LYS A 181 -10.17 2.68 -9.06
CA LYS A 181 -10.20 1.24 -8.81
C LYS A 181 -8.86 0.65 -9.22
N VAL A 182 -8.34 -0.26 -8.42
CA VAL A 182 -7.08 -0.96 -8.69
C VAL A 182 -7.28 -2.47 -8.68
N GLN A 183 -6.56 -3.17 -9.55
CA GLN A 183 -6.35 -4.61 -9.44
C GLN A 183 -4.94 -4.84 -8.94
N MET A 184 -4.80 -5.71 -7.95
CA MET A 184 -3.50 -6.08 -7.41
C MET A 184 -2.86 -7.17 -8.27
N LYS A 185 -1.53 -7.28 -8.24
CA LYS A 185 -0.86 -8.50 -8.73
C LYS A 185 -1.27 -9.70 -7.86
N LYS A 186 -1.23 -10.91 -8.44
CA LYS A 186 -1.64 -12.14 -7.74
C LYS A 186 -0.83 -12.28 -6.43
N ASN A 187 -1.46 -12.84 -5.40
CA ASN A 187 -0.93 -13.01 -4.03
C ASN A 187 -0.74 -11.75 -3.16
N THR A 188 -0.81 -10.53 -3.71
CA THR A 188 -0.68 -9.32 -2.88
C THR A 188 -1.80 -9.19 -1.84
N ILE A 189 -3.03 -9.57 -2.19
CA ILE A 189 -4.17 -9.57 -1.26
C ILE A 189 -4.00 -10.65 -0.19
N LYS A 190 -3.56 -11.85 -0.58
CA LYS A 190 -3.32 -12.98 0.36
C LYS A 190 -2.22 -12.67 1.39
N ASN A 191 -1.22 -11.90 0.98
CA ASN A 191 -0.06 -11.59 1.81
C ASN A 191 -0.22 -10.30 2.62
N SER A 192 -1.33 -9.56 2.47
CA SER A 192 -1.58 -8.30 3.18
C SER A 192 -2.37 -8.58 4.45
N SER A 193 -1.74 -8.37 5.60
CA SER A 193 -2.40 -8.54 6.91
C SER A 193 -3.62 -7.63 7.04
N ILE A 194 -3.50 -6.41 6.51
CA ILE A 194 -4.54 -5.38 6.48
C ILE A 194 -5.74 -5.81 5.62
N LEU A 195 -5.51 -6.30 4.40
CA LEU A 195 -6.61 -6.66 3.50
C LEU A 195 -7.31 -7.98 3.88
N GLN A 196 -6.66 -8.87 4.66
CA GLN A 196 -7.32 -10.08 5.16
C GLN A 196 -8.47 -9.76 6.12
N VAL A 197 -8.37 -8.68 6.89
CA VAL A 197 -9.39 -8.26 7.86
C VAL A 197 -10.71 -7.90 7.17
N ILE A 198 -10.66 -7.29 5.98
CA ILE A 198 -11.87 -6.93 5.21
C ILE A 198 -12.50 -8.14 4.53
N LYS A 199 -11.81 -9.30 4.48
CA LYS A 199 -12.36 -10.55 3.93
C LYS A 199 -13.04 -11.43 4.98
N ALA A 200 -12.69 -11.26 6.26
CA ALA A 200 -13.30 -11.95 7.39
C ALA A 200 -14.73 -11.45 7.62
#